data_AF-A0A6P4CIY4-F1
#
_entry.id   AF-A0A6P4CIY4-F1
#
_cell.length_a   1.000
_cell.length_b   1.000
_cell.length_c   1.000
_cell.angle_alpha   90.00
_cell.angle_beta   90.00
_cell.angle_gamma   90.00
#
_symmetry.space_group_name_H-M   'P 1'
#
loop_
_entity.id
_entity.type
_entity.pdbx_description
1 polymer ?
#
loop_
_entity_poly.entity_id
_entity_poly.type
_entity_poly.pdbx_seq_one_letter_code
_entity_poly.pdbx_strand_id
1 'polypeptide(L)'
;MVEEEFRKGPWTEQEDFKLVSYVGLFGDRRWDFIAKVSGLNRTGKSCRLRWVNYLHPGLKHGKMSPHEQQLVMHLHSKWGNRWSRIARKLPGRTDNEIKNFWRTQMRKQKAQEKKRAPATTQSSPSSSSTSYQSSSSSNKDIGEESFYDTGGHNGNNNNITNNTMVKEDDGIIINSDSNNVVDDDYSMDDIWNDIAMSEQHNNFISSSSSSSEPLPLWMIMDNQEQEQMFMRRRERNSKRGRMGGLSKLYLLSYNSLQAIGWAVSSFQILCNLLSTSSVAGAYSSAGKLISFLQCAAFLEVIHGAIGLVPSGALLPLMQWGGRTHFLLAIVSKLDEVQQLPSVFITFFAWSISEVIRYSHYAFSCIGNCPYWITYLRYTAFIVLYPLGVGPGEIWIMYQALPIVKKKNLYSETFSGLPFSYYDFLKVVLIIYPFLWLKLYLHLFRQRRSKLFKRQDKKRA
;
A
#
# COMPACT_ATOMS: atom_id res chain seq x y z
N MET A 1 -30.77 4.29 -10.86
CA MET A 1 -29.99 3.26 -11.59
C MET A 1 -29.39 2.35 -10.54
N VAL A 2 -29.76 1.07 -10.54
CA VAL A 2 -29.16 0.06 -9.66
C VAL A 2 -27.79 -0.24 -10.25
N GLU A 3 -26.70 0.05 -9.53
CA GLU A 3 -25.37 -0.41 -9.94
C GLU A 3 -25.39 -1.94 -9.99
N GLU A 4 -25.27 -2.53 -11.17
CA GLU A 4 -25.13 -3.97 -11.31
C GLU A 4 -23.84 -4.43 -10.61
N GLU A 5 -24.00 -5.08 -9.47
CA GLU A 5 -22.88 -5.58 -8.69
C GLU A 5 -22.28 -6.82 -9.37
N PHE A 6 -21.15 -6.64 -10.07
CA PHE A 6 -20.46 -7.75 -10.73
C PHE A 6 -19.94 -8.80 -9.74
N ARG A 7 -20.18 -10.08 -10.03
CA ARG A 7 -19.80 -11.20 -9.16
C ARG A 7 -18.28 -11.32 -9.04
N LYS A 8 -17.79 -11.29 -7.80
CA LYS A 8 -16.39 -11.57 -7.45
C LYS A 8 -16.27 -12.99 -6.88
N GLY A 9 -15.11 -13.62 -7.03
CA GLY A 9 -14.86 -14.98 -6.51
C GLY A 9 -14.62 -16.06 -7.58
N PRO A 10 -14.58 -17.35 -7.18
CA PRO A 10 -14.18 -18.45 -8.05
C PRO A 10 -15.11 -18.62 -9.24
N TRP A 11 -14.55 -18.99 -10.39
CA TRP A 11 -15.30 -19.32 -11.60
C TRP A 11 -15.94 -20.69 -11.46
N THR A 12 -17.20 -20.77 -11.85
CA THR A 12 -17.97 -22.01 -11.92
C THR A 12 -17.80 -22.66 -13.30
N GLU A 13 -18.02 -23.97 -13.39
CA GLU A 13 -17.95 -24.69 -14.65
C GLU A 13 -18.97 -24.15 -15.67
N GLN A 14 -20.15 -23.73 -15.22
CA GLN A 14 -21.17 -23.14 -16.07
C GLN A 14 -20.71 -21.80 -16.67
N GLU A 15 -20.04 -20.96 -15.88
CA GLU A 15 -19.48 -19.70 -16.38
C GLU A 15 -18.31 -19.95 -17.36
N ASP A 16 -17.47 -20.94 -17.08
CA ASP A 16 -16.36 -21.30 -17.98
C ASP A 16 -16.91 -21.83 -19.32
N PHE A 17 -17.93 -22.69 -19.29
CA PHE A 17 -18.58 -23.19 -20.51
C PHE A 17 -19.18 -22.05 -21.35
N LYS A 18 -19.87 -21.10 -20.70
CA LYS A 18 -20.38 -19.90 -21.38
C LYS A 18 -19.24 -19.10 -21.97
N LEU A 19 -18.19 -18.82 -21.21
CA LEU A 19 -17.06 -18.03 -21.71
C LEU A 19 -16.38 -18.70 -22.91
N VAL A 20 -16.16 -20.03 -22.86
CA VAL A 20 -15.58 -20.79 -23.98
C VAL A 20 -16.46 -20.71 -25.22
N SER A 21 -17.77 -20.94 -25.06
CA SER A 21 -18.73 -20.90 -26.17
C SER A 21 -18.74 -19.54 -26.87
N TYR A 22 -18.83 -18.47 -26.08
CA TYR A 22 -18.90 -17.11 -26.63
C TYR A 22 -17.57 -16.62 -27.20
N VAL A 23 -16.43 -17.03 -26.65
CA VAL A 23 -15.12 -16.77 -27.28
C VAL A 23 -14.99 -17.52 -28.61
N GLY A 24 -15.51 -18.76 -28.69
CA GLY A 24 -15.55 -19.52 -29.94
C GLY A 24 -16.38 -18.84 -31.04
N LEU A 25 -17.47 -18.18 -30.66
CA LEU A 25 -18.35 -17.46 -31.60
C LEU A 25 -17.82 -16.08 -32.02
N PHE A 26 -17.24 -15.32 -31.08
CA PHE A 26 -16.95 -13.89 -31.28
C PHE A 26 -15.45 -13.54 -31.30
N GLY A 27 -14.57 -14.52 -31.08
CA GLY A 27 -13.13 -14.35 -30.92
C GLY A 27 -12.72 -13.81 -29.54
N ASP A 28 -11.42 -13.68 -29.29
CA ASP A 28 -10.83 -13.39 -27.98
C ASP A 28 -10.30 -11.95 -27.82
N ARG A 29 -10.91 -10.99 -28.53
CA ARG A 29 -10.46 -9.58 -28.53
C ARG A 29 -11.39 -8.62 -27.78
N ARG A 30 -12.72 -8.77 -27.96
CA ARG A 30 -13.73 -7.81 -27.46
C ARG A 30 -14.33 -8.29 -26.13
N TRP A 31 -13.54 -8.24 -25.06
CA TRP A 31 -13.89 -8.86 -23.78
C TRP A 31 -15.11 -8.25 -23.07
N ASP A 32 -15.30 -6.94 -23.13
CA ASP A 32 -16.47 -6.29 -22.52
C ASP A 32 -17.75 -6.64 -23.28
N PHE A 33 -17.66 -6.72 -24.62
CA PHE A 33 -18.74 -7.24 -25.45
C PHE A 33 -19.07 -8.69 -25.07
N ILE A 34 -18.07 -9.58 -25.00
CA ILE A 34 -18.24 -11.00 -24.63
C ILE A 34 -18.91 -11.13 -23.26
N ALA A 35 -18.46 -10.37 -22.26
CA ALA A 35 -19.06 -10.36 -20.93
C ALA A 35 -20.55 -9.99 -20.98
N LYS A 36 -20.89 -8.92 -21.71
CA LYS A 36 -22.27 -8.45 -21.86
C LYS A 36 -23.16 -9.47 -22.59
N VAL A 37 -22.73 -9.97 -23.75
CA VAL A 37 -23.59 -10.84 -24.59
C VAL A 37 -23.68 -12.28 -24.07
N SER A 38 -22.69 -12.74 -23.30
CA SER A 38 -22.75 -14.07 -22.66
C SER A 38 -23.69 -14.15 -21.46
N GLY A 39 -24.19 -12.99 -20.99
CA GLY A 39 -24.96 -12.89 -19.75
C GLY A 39 -24.16 -13.34 -18.52
N LEU A 40 -22.82 -13.26 -18.59
CA LEU A 40 -21.96 -13.52 -17.44
C LEU A 40 -22.04 -12.32 -16.50
N ASN A 41 -22.34 -12.56 -15.22
CA ASN A 41 -22.22 -11.52 -14.20
C ASN A 41 -20.74 -11.29 -13.81
N ARG A 42 -19.89 -10.99 -14.80
CA ARG A 42 -18.44 -10.80 -14.70
C ARG A 42 -18.02 -9.65 -15.61
N THR A 43 -16.98 -8.91 -15.22
CA THR A 43 -16.42 -7.85 -16.07
C THR A 43 -15.63 -8.44 -17.25
N GLY A 44 -15.48 -7.70 -18.35
CA GLY A 44 -14.66 -8.13 -19.49
C GLY A 44 -13.20 -8.39 -19.10
N LYS A 45 -12.64 -7.58 -18.20
CA LYS A 45 -11.33 -7.84 -17.60
C LYS A 45 -11.24 -9.19 -16.89
N SER A 46 -12.28 -9.59 -16.14
CA SER A 46 -12.36 -10.89 -15.49
C SER A 46 -12.42 -12.03 -16.51
N CYS A 47 -13.24 -11.87 -17.55
CA CYS A 47 -13.37 -12.84 -18.65
C CYS A 47 -12.03 -13.05 -19.37
N ARG A 48 -11.35 -11.97 -19.76
CA ARG A 48 -10.01 -12.03 -20.37
C ARG A 48 -9.04 -12.79 -19.48
N LEU A 49 -8.98 -12.43 -18.19
CA LEU A 49 -8.03 -13.02 -17.26
C LEU A 49 -8.30 -14.52 -17.09
N ARG A 50 -9.56 -14.95 -17.04
CA ARG A 50 -9.94 -16.37 -16.96
C ARG A 50 -9.52 -17.12 -18.22
N TRP A 51 -9.81 -16.56 -19.39
CA TRP A 51 -9.46 -17.16 -20.67
C TRP A 51 -7.95 -17.39 -20.80
N VAL A 52 -7.15 -16.33 -20.69
CA VAL A 52 -5.70 -16.41 -20.96
C VAL A 52 -4.92 -17.24 -19.92
N ASN A 53 -5.48 -17.46 -18.72
CA ASN A 53 -4.80 -18.21 -17.66
C ASN A 53 -5.28 -19.65 -17.47
N TYR A 54 -6.49 -20.00 -17.92
CA TYR A 54 -7.09 -21.30 -17.59
C TYR A 54 -7.79 -22.00 -18.75
N LEU A 55 -8.49 -21.24 -19.62
CA LEU A 55 -9.38 -21.83 -20.63
C LEU A 55 -8.80 -21.89 -22.04
N HIS A 56 -7.77 -21.08 -22.33
CA HIS A 56 -7.16 -21.06 -23.66
C HIS A 56 -6.58 -22.45 -24.00
N PRO A 57 -6.90 -23.03 -25.17
CA PRO A 57 -6.56 -24.42 -25.50
C PRO A 57 -5.05 -24.71 -25.59
N GLY A 58 -4.25 -23.68 -25.86
CA GLY A 58 -2.78 -23.78 -25.89
C GLY A 58 -2.09 -23.87 -24.53
N LEU A 59 -2.83 -23.95 -23.42
CA LEU A 59 -2.26 -24.02 -22.07
C LEU A 59 -1.99 -25.46 -21.63
N LYS A 60 -0.89 -25.68 -20.90
CA LYS A 60 -0.59 -26.96 -20.27
C LYS A 60 -1.22 -27.00 -18.87
N HIS A 61 -2.07 -27.99 -18.63
CA HIS A 61 -2.63 -28.25 -17.30
C HIS A 61 -1.72 -29.20 -16.51
N GLY A 62 -1.61 -28.98 -15.20
CA GLY A 62 -0.82 -29.83 -14.30
C GLY A 62 0.53 -29.24 -13.85
N LYS A 63 1.27 -30.02 -13.05
CA LYS A 63 2.52 -29.58 -12.39
C LYS A 63 3.59 -29.22 -13.43
N MET A 64 4.42 -28.23 -13.09
CA MET A 64 5.56 -27.83 -13.92
C MET A 64 6.61 -28.95 -13.94
N SER A 65 7.06 -29.37 -15.12
CA SER A 65 8.03 -30.46 -15.23
C SER A 65 9.40 -30.04 -14.66
N PRO A 66 10.26 -30.97 -14.19
CA PRO A 66 11.58 -30.62 -13.67
C PRO A 66 12.41 -29.78 -14.65
N HIS A 67 12.32 -30.08 -15.95
CA HIS A 67 12.96 -29.29 -17.01
C HIS A 67 12.39 -27.87 -17.09
N GLU A 68 11.05 -27.71 -17.08
CA GLU A 68 10.40 -26.39 -17.05
C GLU A 68 10.82 -25.59 -15.79
N GLN A 69 10.90 -26.26 -14.64
CA GLN A 69 11.33 -25.64 -13.38
C GLN A 69 12.78 -25.13 -13.44
N GLN A 70 13.71 -25.95 -13.94
CA GLN A 70 15.11 -25.56 -14.14
C GLN A 70 15.22 -24.38 -15.11
N LEU A 71 14.46 -24.42 -16.21
CA LEU A 71 14.42 -23.34 -17.18
C LEU A 71 13.88 -22.05 -16.57
N VAL A 72 12.83 -22.12 -15.74
CA VAL A 72 12.34 -20.95 -14.99
C VAL A 72 13.41 -20.39 -14.05
N MET A 73 14.13 -21.23 -13.31
CA MET A 73 15.20 -20.76 -12.42
C MET A 73 16.35 -20.11 -13.20
N HIS A 74 16.76 -20.71 -14.31
CA HIS A 74 17.81 -20.18 -15.18
C HIS A 74 17.40 -18.83 -15.80
N LEU A 75 16.20 -18.75 -16.37
CA LEU A 75 15.69 -17.52 -16.98
C LEU A 75 15.40 -16.44 -15.93
N HIS A 76 14.97 -16.81 -14.72
CA HIS A 76 14.84 -15.86 -13.61
C HIS A 76 16.18 -15.32 -13.16
N SER A 77 17.23 -16.14 -13.07
CA SER A 77 18.60 -15.68 -12.81
C SER A 77 19.07 -14.66 -13.85
N LYS A 78 18.73 -14.87 -15.13
CA LYS A 78 19.09 -13.98 -16.24
C LYS A 78 18.23 -12.71 -16.31
N TRP A 79 16.92 -12.81 -16.07
CA TRP A 79 15.96 -11.75 -16.36
C TRP A 79 15.22 -11.16 -15.15
N GLY A 80 15.38 -11.72 -13.96
CA GLY A 80 14.63 -11.33 -12.76
C GLY A 80 13.12 -11.58 -12.90
N ASN A 81 12.31 -10.75 -12.26
CA ASN A 81 10.84 -10.90 -12.19
C ASN A 81 10.10 -10.53 -13.49
N ARG A 82 10.73 -10.67 -14.67
CA ARG A 82 10.12 -10.39 -15.98
C ARG A 82 9.29 -11.58 -16.45
N TRP A 83 8.21 -11.89 -15.73
CA TRP A 83 7.42 -13.12 -15.89
C TRP A 83 6.90 -13.33 -17.30
N SER A 84 6.34 -12.30 -17.95
CA SER A 84 5.84 -12.41 -19.33
C SER A 84 6.96 -12.68 -20.34
N ARG A 85 8.19 -12.21 -20.08
CA ARG A 85 9.37 -12.55 -20.90
C ARG A 85 9.81 -14.00 -20.69
N ILE A 86 9.75 -14.48 -19.45
CA ILE A 86 10.06 -15.89 -19.13
C ILE A 86 8.99 -16.81 -19.74
N ALA A 87 7.71 -16.47 -19.64
CA ALA A 87 6.59 -17.22 -20.21
C ALA A 87 6.72 -17.45 -21.73
N ARG A 88 7.21 -16.45 -22.47
CA ARG A 88 7.51 -16.60 -23.90
C ARG A 88 8.54 -17.69 -24.24
N LYS A 89 9.30 -18.18 -23.26
CA LYS A 89 10.26 -19.29 -23.40
C LYS A 89 9.75 -20.62 -22.83
N LEU A 90 8.56 -20.65 -22.24
CA LEU A 90 7.91 -21.86 -21.75
C LEU A 90 6.57 -22.05 -22.47
N PRO A 91 6.55 -22.76 -23.62
CA PRO A 91 5.33 -22.92 -24.41
C PRO A 91 4.23 -23.60 -23.59
N GLY A 92 3.05 -22.99 -23.61
CA GLY A 92 1.87 -23.41 -22.87
C GLY A 92 1.90 -23.11 -21.37
N ARG A 93 2.90 -22.37 -20.86
CA ARG A 93 2.90 -21.84 -19.49
C ARG A 93 2.68 -20.34 -19.47
N THR A 94 1.87 -19.90 -18.52
CA THR A 94 1.54 -18.49 -18.32
C THR A 94 2.54 -17.81 -17.40
N ASP A 95 2.63 -16.50 -17.50
CA ASP A 95 3.42 -15.68 -16.59
C ASP A 95 2.93 -15.80 -15.13
N ASN A 96 1.63 -16.02 -14.93
CA ASN A 96 1.03 -16.28 -13.64
C ASN A 96 1.48 -17.62 -13.03
N GLU A 97 1.51 -18.69 -13.81
CA GLU A 97 2.02 -19.99 -13.37
C GLU A 97 3.50 -19.93 -12.99
N ILE A 98 4.33 -19.24 -13.79
CA ILE A 98 5.77 -19.10 -13.53
C ILE A 98 6.00 -18.31 -12.23
N LYS A 99 5.28 -17.21 -12.05
CA LYS A 99 5.29 -16.41 -10.81
C LYS A 99 4.83 -17.24 -9.61
N ASN A 100 3.83 -18.12 -9.79
CA ASN A 100 3.36 -19.02 -8.73
C ASN A 100 4.41 -20.07 -8.38
N PHE A 101 5.01 -20.72 -9.37
CA PHE A 101 6.09 -21.67 -9.19
C PHE A 101 7.24 -21.06 -8.40
N TRP A 102 7.73 -19.88 -8.82
CA TRP A 102 8.80 -19.18 -8.12
C TRP A 102 8.45 -18.87 -6.66
N ARG A 103 7.23 -18.38 -6.39
CA ARG A 103 6.77 -18.10 -5.01
C ARG A 103 6.77 -19.37 -4.15
N THR A 104 6.33 -20.50 -4.69
CA THR A 104 6.34 -21.79 -3.99
C THR A 104 7.77 -22.26 -3.72
N GLN A 105 8.66 -22.14 -4.71
CA GLN A 105 10.07 -22.53 -4.57
C GLN A 105 10.80 -21.70 -3.50
N MET A 106 10.59 -20.39 -3.48
CA MET A 106 11.17 -19.51 -2.45
C MET A 106 10.65 -19.82 -1.04
N ARG A 107 9.39 -20.26 -0.89
CA ARG A 107 8.86 -20.70 0.40
C ARG A 107 9.51 -22.01 0.85
N LYS A 108 9.70 -22.97 -0.06
CA LYS A 108 10.39 -24.24 0.22
C LYS A 108 11.83 -24.02 0.67
N GLN A 109 12.58 -23.15 0.00
CA GLN A 109 13.95 -22.83 0.38
C GLN A 109 14.03 -22.20 1.78
N LYS A 110 13.18 -21.21 2.08
CA LYS A 110 13.13 -20.60 3.43
C LYS A 110 12.74 -21.58 4.53
N ALA A 111 11.84 -22.52 4.22
CA ALA A 111 11.46 -23.57 5.16
C ALA A 111 12.61 -24.55 5.43
N GLN A 112 13.40 -24.88 4.40
CA GLN A 112 14.60 -25.72 4.53
C GLN A 112 15.72 -25.02 5.31
N GLU A 113 15.95 -23.72 5.09
CA GLU A 113 16.91 -22.92 5.87
C GLU A 113 16.54 -22.89 7.35
N LYS A 114 15.25 -22.73 7.69
CA LYS A 114 14.77 -22.76 9.08
C LYS A 114 14.95 -24.13 9.74
N LYS A 115 14.91 -25.23 8.98
CA LYS A 115 15.17 -26.60 9.47
C LYS A 115 16.67 -26.92 9.61
N ARG A 116 17.55 -26.17 8.92
CA ARG A 116 19.01 -26.36 8.97
C ARG A 116 19.73 -25.41 9.93
N ALA A 117 19.02 -24.49 10.58
CA ALA A 117 19.59 -23.67 11.64
C ALA A 117 19.93 -24.56 12.85
N PRO A 118 21.20 -24.56 13.34
CA PRO A 118 21.55 -25.31 14.55
C PRO A 118 20.75 -24.75 15.73
N ALA A 119 20.20 -25.64 16.55
CA ALA A 119 19.71 -25.28 17.87
C ALA A 119 20.91 -24.78 18.69
N THR A 120 21.11 -23.46 18.75
CA THR A 120 22.13 -22.87 19.61
C THR A 120 21.69 -23.04 21.05
N THR A 121 22.43 -23.92 21.72
CA THR A 121 22.51 -24.19 23.14
C THR A 121 22.29 -22.93 23.98
N GLN A 122 21.14 -22.84 24.65
CA GLN A 122 21.01 -21.97 25.82
C GLN A 122 21.61 -22.75 27.00
N SER A 123 22.82 -22.38 27.38
CA SER A 123 23.37 -22.69 28.69
C SER A 123 22.55 -21.96 29.75
N SER A 124 21.91 -22.72 30.64
CA SER A 124 21.47 -22.25 31.95
C SER A 124 22.10 -23.16 33.01
N PRO A 125 22.47 -22.61 34.19
CA PRO A 125 23.30 -23.30 35.14
C PRO A 125 22.53 -24.39 35.90
N SER A 126 23.31 -25.38 36.32
CA SER A 126 22.95 -26.53 37.13
C SER A 126 22.26 -26.19 38.46
N SER A 127 21.19 -26.93 38.76
CA SER A 127 20.87 -27.37 40.13
C SER A 127 20.29 -28.79 40.09
N SER A 128 21.09 -29.71 40.63
CA SER A 128 20.77 -30.95 41.35
C SER A 128 19.75 -31.99 40.82
N SER A 129 20.26 -33.23 40.88
CA SER A 129 19.63 -34.49 41.35
C SER A 129 18.79 -35.36 40.41
N THR A 130 19.42 -36.50 40.05
CA THR A 130 18.96 -37.87 40.31
C THR A 130 18.22 -38.64 39.19
N SER A 131 18.81 -39.82 38.89
CA SER A 131 18.37 -41.07 38.21
C SER A 131 16.96 -41.12 37.58
N TYR A 132 16.75 -41.76 36.42
CA TYR A 132 16.68 -43.23 36.27
C TYR A 132 16.98 -43.71 34.83
N GLN A 133 17.50 -44.94 34.75
CA GLN A 133 17.64 -45.80 33.57
C GLN A 133 16.28 -46.14 32.93
N SER A 134 16.25 -46.34 31.59
CA SER A 134 15.98 -47.65 30.98
C SER A 134 15.68 -47.57 29.47
N SER A 135 16.57 -48.21 28.71
CA SER A 135 16.36 -49.18 27.62
C SER A 135 15.28 -49.05 26.53
N SER A 136 15.76 -49.30 25.30
CA SER A 136 15.22 -50.18 24.23
C SER A 136 14.50 -49.56 23.01
N SER A 137 15.31 -49.41 21.94
CA SER A 137 15.16 -50.04 20.61
C SER A 137 13.77 -50.33 20.02
N SER A 138 13.48 -49.81 18.82
CA SER A 138 13.60 -50.56 17.54
C SER A 138 13.06 -49.79 16.31
N ASN A 139 13.73 -50.05 15.18
CA ASN A 139 13.45 -49.61 13.81
C ASN A 139 12.04 -49.94 13.29
N LYS A 140 11.48 -49.12 12.39
CA LYS A 140 11.35 -49.42 10.94
C LYS A 140 10.52 -48.38 10.15
N ASP A 141 11.08 -48.07 8.97
CA ASP A 141 10.49 -47.93 7.63
C ASP A 141 9.33 -46.96 7.29
N ILE A 142 9.70 -46.00 6.42
CA ILE A 142 9.20 -45.75 5.05
C ILE A 142 7.68 -45.85 4.80
N GLY A 143 7.10 -44.71 4.43
CA GLY A 143 5.83 -44.59 3.74
C GLY A 143 5.60 -43.13 3.28
N GLU A 144 6.10 -42.79 2.10
CA GLU A 144 5.73 -41.54 1.40
C GLU A 144 4.28 -41.66 0.92
N GLU A 145 3.34 -40.95 1.55
CA GLU A 145 2.02 -40.73 0.94
C GLU A 145 1.98 -39.39 0.20
N SER A 146 1.94 -39.52 -1.12
CA SER A 146 1.63 -38.46 -2.05
C SER A 146 0.12 -38.22 -2.12
N PHE A 147 -0.36 -37.05 -1.72
CA PHE A 147 -1.77 -36.66 -1.92
C PHE A 147 -1.88 -35.58 -3.01
N TYR A 148 -2.05 -36.03 -4.24
CA TYR A 148 -2.69 -35.26 -5.30
C TYR A 148 -3.95 -36.01 -5.69
N ASP A 149 -5.11 -35.37 -5.56
CA ASP A 149 -6.24 -35.72 -6.40
C ASP A 149 -7.11 -34.49 -6.71
N THR A 150 -7.57 -34.48 -7.95
CA THR A 150 -8.28 -33.44 -8.68
C THR A 150 -9.56 -34.07 -9.22
N GLY A 151 -10.71 -33.62 -8.74
CA GLY A 151 -11.98 -33.58 -9.49
C GLY A 151 -12.97 -34.74 -9.37
N GLY A 152 -14.23 -34.40 -8.98
CA GLY A 152 -15.41 -34.71 -9.81
C GLY A 152 -16.33 -35.91 -9.47
N HIS A 153 -17.60 -35.56 -9.15
CA HIS A 153 -18.89 -36.27 -9.36
C HIS A 153 -19.28 -37.51 -8.50
N ASN A 154 -20.41 -37.40 -7.79
CA ASN A 154 -21.69 -38.06 -8.19
C ASN A 154 -22.90 -37.43 -7.45
N GLY A 155 -24.06 -37.38 -8.11
CA GLY A 155 -25.30 -36.81 -7.58
C GLY A 155 -26.19 -37.82 -6.84
N ASN A 156 -27.12 -37.31 -6.02
CA ASN A 156 -28.54 -37.71 -6.05
C ASN A 156 -29.44 -36.83 -5.15
N ASN A 157 -30.59 -36.49 -5.74
CA ASN A 157 -31.90 -36.01 -5.25
C ASN A 157 -32.18 -35.87 -3.74
N ASN A 158 -32.84 -34.75 -3.37
CA ASN A 158 -34.27 -34.75 -3.03
C ASN A 158 -34.87 -33.34 -2.91
N ASN A 159 -36.16 -33.28 -3.28
CA ASN A 159 -37.07 -32.15 -3.45
C ASN A 159 -37.27 -31.26 -2.21
N ILE A 160 -37.72 -30.00 -2.42
CA ILE A 160 -39.02 -29.46 -1.94
C ILE A 160 -39.26 -28.03 -2.46
N THR A 161 -40.35 -27.94 -3.23
CA THR A 161 -41.28 -26.87 -3.62
C THR A 161 -41.22 -25.47 -2.96
N ASN A 162 -41.36 -24.39 -3.77
CA ASN A 162 -42.65 -23.67 -3.93
C ASN A 162 -42.58 -22.45 -4.87
N ASN A 163 -43.69 -22.29 -5.60
CA ASN A 163 -44.06 -21.29 -6.61
C ASN A 163 -44.01 -19.82 -6.12
N THR A 164 -43.93 -18.84 -7.04
CA THR A 164 -45.08 -18.02 -7.51
C THR A 164 -44.68 -17.09 -8.68
N MET A 165 -45.53 -17.09 -9.71
CA MET A 165 -45.50 -16.29 -10.96
C MET A 165 -46.03 -14.86 -10.79
N VAL A 166 -45.87 -14.02 -11.83
CA VAL A 166 -46.79 -13.02 -12.47
C VAL A 166 -45.90 -11.91 -13.07
N LYS A 167 -45.62 -11.84 -14.40
CA LYS A 167 -46.38 -11.47 -15.63
C LYS A 167 -45.92 -10.09 -16.19
N GLU A 168 -45.36 -10.14 -17.41
CA GLU A 168 -45.61 -9.35 -18.66
C GLU A 168 -46.42 -8.02 -18.57
N ASP A 169 -46.26 -6.96 -19.40
CA ASP A 169 -45.81 -6.86 -20.80
C ASP A 169 -45.55 -5.40 -21.27
N ASP A 170 -44.80 -5.29 -22.38
CA ASP A 170 -44.82 -4.37 -23.55
C ASP A 170 -44.70 -2.81 -23.55
N GLY A 171 -43.86 -2.30 -24.50
CA GLY A 171 -44.27 -1.20 -25.41
C GLY A 171 -43.35 0.01 -25.76
N ILE A 172 -42.35 -0.16 -26.64
CA ILE A 172 -41.93 0.63 -27.85
C ILE A 172 -41.69 2.20 -27.87
N ILE A 173 -40.41 2.55 -28.12
CA ILE A 173 -39.72 3.53 -29.04
C ILE A 173 -40.25 4.97 -29.30
N ILE A 174 -39.38 6.00 -29.07
CA ILE A 174 -38.99 7.07 -30.04
C ILE A 174 -37.52 7.49 -29.83
N ASN A 175 -36.74 7.57 -30.92
CA ASN A 175 -35.39 8.15 -31.03
C ASN A 175 -35.41 9.68 -30.98
N SER A 176 -34.40 10.30 -30.36
CA SER A 176 -33.85 11.57 -30.85
C SER A 176 -32.42 11.76 -30.36
N ASP A 177 -31.53 11.89 -31.34
CA ASP A 177 -30.13 12.27 -31.21
C ASP A 177 -29.93 13.52 -30.35
N SER A 178 -28.90 13.50 -29.51
CA SER A 178 -28.18 14.70 -29.08
C SER A 178 -26.79 14.31 -28.61
N ASN A 179 -25.80 14.68 -29.43
CA ASN A 179 -24.39 14.72 -29.10
C ASN A 179 -24.19 15.39 -27.74
N ASN A 180 -23.56 14.69 -26.81
CA ASN A 180 -22.76 15.32 -25.77
C ASN A 180 -21.52 14.45 -25.52
N VAL A 181 -20.41 14.94 -26.06
CA VAL A 181 -19.06 14.58 -25.64
C VAL A 181 -18.98 14.85 -24.14
N VAL A 182 -19.00 13.79 -23.34
CA VAL A 182 -18.59 13.86 -21.95
C VAL A 182 -17.13 13.44 -21.97
N ASP A 183 -16.25 14.44 -21.88
CA ASP A 183 -14.85 14.24 -21.54
C ASP A 183 -14.80 13.45 -20.22
N ASP A 184 -14.30 12.22 -20.29
CA ASP A 184 -13.98 11.43 -19.10
C ASP A 184 -12.90 12.17 -18.31
N ASP A 185 -13.35 12.83 -17.24
CA ASP A 185 -12.54 13.47 -16.23
C ASP A 185 -11.56 12.45 -15.63
N TYR A 186 -10.27 12.61 -15.96
CA TYR A 186 -9.17 11.85 -15.38
C TYR A 186 -9.12 12.10 -13.87
N SER A 187 -9.73 11.20 -13.09
CA SER A 187 -9.77 11.29 -11.64
C SER A 187 -8.37 11.21 -11.05
N MET A 188 -8.06 12.14 -10.13
CA MET A 188 -6.83 12.16 -9.31
C MET A 188 -6.52 10.80 -8.63
N ASP A 189 -7.50 9.92 -8.44
CA ASP A 189 -7.29 8.56 -7.92
C ASP A 189 -6.45 7.66 -8.83
N ASP A 190 -6.46 7.89 -10.15
CA ASP A 190 -5.64 7.15 -11.11
C ASP A 190 -4.18 7.60 -11.05
N ILE A 191 -3.94 8.90 -10.79
CA ILE A 191 -2.59 9.45 -10.55
C ILE A 191 -1.98 8.88 -9.27
N TRP A 192 -2.75 8.73 -8.20
CA TRP A 192 -2.25 8.17 -6.93
C TRP A 192 -2.05 6.65 -6.97
N ASN A 193 -2.85 5.93 -7.76
CA ASN A 193 -2.61 4.51 -8.03
C ASN A 193 -1.36 4.33 -8.91
N ASP A 194 -1.12 5.19 -9.89
CA ASP A 194 0.09 5.16 -10.72
C ASP A 194 1.35 5.56 -9.95
N ILE A 195 1.27 6.51 -8.99
CA ILE A 195 2.40 6.82 -8.10
C ILE A 195 2.70 5.66 -7.13
N ALA A 196 1.67 4.99 -6.60
CA ALA A 196 1.83 3.83 -5.72
C ALA A 196 2.29 2.55 -6.47
N MET A 197 2.07 2.49 -7.79
CA MET A 197 2.51 1.38 -8.66
C MET A 197 3.80 1.68 -9.44
N SER A 198 4.22 2.95 -9.57
CA SER A 198 5.43 3.36 -10.31
C SER A 198 6.75 3.02 -9.61
N GLU A 199 6.74 2.62 -8.33
CA GLU A 199 7.94 2.08 -7.66
C GLU A 199 8.28 0.63 -8.06
N GLN A 200 7.49 -0.02 -8.93
CA GLN A 200 7.82 -1.35 -9.48
C GLN A 200 7.70 -1.50 -11.01
N HIS A 201 7.45 -0.43 -11.76
CA HIS A 201 7.39 -0.53 -13.23
C HIS A 201 7.87 0.74 -13.93
N ASN A 202 9.10 0.72 -14.45
CA ASN A 202 9.47 1.50 -15.61
C ASN A 202 9.97 0.54 -16.68
N ASN A 203 9.05 0.16 -17.58
CA ASN A 203 9.28 -0.17 -18.99
C ASN A 203 7.93 -0.55 -19.64
N PHE A 204 7.16 0.43 -20.10
CA PHE A 204 6.57 0.45 -21.46
C PHE A 204 5.77 1.74 -21.70
N ILE A 205 6.06 2.46 -22.78
CA ILE A 205 5.08 3.26 -23.52
C ILE A 205 4.68 2.42 -24.73
N SER A 206 3.38 2.29 -25.00
CA SER A 206 2.81 2.59 -26.33
C SER A 206 1.30 2.39 -26.38
N SER A 207 0.58 3.44 -26.77
CA SER A 207 -0.40 3.35 -27.87
C SER A 207 -0.37 4.64 -28.70
N SER A 208 0.22 4.51 -29.89
CA SER A 208 -0.07 5.20 -31.16
C SER A 208 -0.38 6.70 -31.21
N SER A 209 0.59 7.46 -31.72
CA SER A 209 0.38 8.36 -32.86
C SER A 209 1.64 8.36 -33.74
N SER A 210 1.43 8.42 -35.04
CA SER A 210 2.41 8.25 -36.12
C SER A 210 3.49 9.35 -36.16
N SER A 211 4.74 8.97 -35.95
CA SER A 211 5.92 9.60 -36.57
C SER A 211 7.15 8.74 -36.31
N SER A 212 7.94 8.47 -37.35
CA SER A 212 9.16 7.67 -37.31
C SER A 212 10.25 8.36 -36.47
N GLU A 213 10.33 8.03 -35.18
CA GLU A 213 11.51 8.32 -34.36
C GLU A 213 12.59 7.24 -34.54
N PRO A 214 13.89 7.62 -34.61
CA PRO A 214 14.98 6.66 -34.68
C PRO A 214 15.05 5.82 -33.40
N LEU A 215 15.37 4.53 -33.57
CA LEU A 215 15.45 3.55 -32.49
C LEU A 215 16.30 4.07 -31.31
N PRO A 216 15.88 3.82 -30.05
CA PRO A 216 16.66 4.23 -28.87
C PRO A 216 18.10 3.73 -28.96
N LEU A 217 19.08 4.60 -28.64
CA LEU A 217 20.52 4.34 -28.79
C LEU A 217 20.97 2.94 -28.31
N TRP A 218 20.40 2.45 -27.20
CA TRP A 218 20.71 1.12 -26.65
C TRP A 218 20.30 -0.05 -27.55
N MET A 219 19.34 0.10 -28.46
CA MET A 219 18.96 -0.94 -29.45
C MET A 219 19.95 -1.02 -30.63
N ILE A 220 20.78 0.01 -30.82
CA ILE A 220 21.79 0.09 -31.89
C ILE A 220 23.19 -0.31 -31.36
N MET A 221 23.37 -0.28 -30.03
CA MET A 221 24.59 -0.73 -29.35
C MET A 221 24.77 -2.25 -29.44
N ASP A 222 26.01 -2.69 -29.67
CA ASP A 222 26.34 -4.11 -29.69
C ASP A 222 26.15 -4.76 -28.30
N ASN A 223 25.99 -6.09 -28.29
CA ASN A 223 25.76 -6.88 -27.07
C ASN A 223 26.81 -6.64 -25.97
N GLN A 224 28.08 -6.40 -26.30
CA GLN A 224 29.16 -6.07 -25.35
C GLN A 224 28.92 -4.71 -24.67
N GLU A 225 28.55 -3.68 -25.44
CA GLU A 225 28.26 -2.35 -24.88
C GLU A 225 26.98 -2.33 -24.05
N GLN A 226 25.95 -3.07 -24.48
CA GLN A 226 24.74 -3.28 -23.67
C GLN A 226 25.09 -3.95 -22.34
N GLU A 227 25.92 -4.99 -22.35
CA GLU A 227 26.35 -5.71 -21.16
C GLU A 227 27.15 -4.80 -20.22
N GLN A 228 28.05 -3.96 -20.74
CA GLN A 228 28.75 -2.93 -19.95
C GLN A 228 27.79 -1.87 -19.38
N MET A 229 26.81 -1.38 -20.15
CA MET A 229 25.80 -0.44 -19.68
C MET A 229 24.90 -1.07 -18.59
N PHE A 230 24.56 -2.35 -18.73
CA PHE A 230 23.81 -3.13 -17.75
C PHE A 230 24.62 -3.41 -16.49
N MET A 231 25.92 -3.70 -16.58
CA MET A 231 26.82 -3.82 -15.44
C MET A 231 26.97 -2.48 -14.70
N ARG A 232 27.15 -1.36 -15.41
CA ARG A 232 27.15 -0.01 -14.80
C ARG A 232 25.80 0.34 -14.15
N ARG A 233 24.67 -0.15 -14.67
CA ARG A 233 23.34 -0.03 -14.03
C ARG A 233 23.21 -0.95 -12.80
N ARG A 234 23.75 -2.16 -12.85
CA ARG A 234 23.75 -3.16 -11.78
C ARG A 234 24.62 -2.70 -10.59
N GLU A 235 25.78 -2.11 -10.86
CA GLU A 235 26.63 -1.48 -9.84
C GLU A 235 25.94 -0.28 -9.20
N ARG A 236 25.27 0.57 -9.98
CA ARG A 236 24.44 1.68 -9.45
C ARG A 236 23.31 1.17 -8.55
N ASN A 237 22.63 0.09 -8.93
CA ASN A 237 21.55 -0.50 -8.13
C ASN A 237 22.07 -1.30 -6.91
N SER A 238 23.25 -1.91 -6.99
CA SER A 238 23.92 -2.58 -5.86
C SER A 238 24.37 -1.59 -4.79
N LYS A 239 24.91 -0.43 -5.21
CA LYS A 239 25.23 0.69 -4.30
C LYS A 239 23.99 1.31 -3.64
N ARG A 240 22.83 1.24 -4.30
CA ARG A 240 21.54 1.78 -3.81
C ARG A 240 20.90 0.95 -2.68
N GLY A 241 21.37 -0.27 -2.42
CA GLY A 241 20.77 -1.22 -1.47
C GLY A 241 21.49 -1.42 -0.12
N ARG A 242 22.70 -0.88 0.08
CA ARG A 242 23.40 -0.90 1.37
C ARG A 242 23.47 0.53 1.91
N MET A 243 22.47 0.90 2.69
CA MET A 243 22.52 2.12 3.50
C MET A 243 23.76 2.03 4.40
N GLY A 244 24.71 2.95 4.20
CA GLY A 244 25.99 2.94 4.92
C GLY A 244 25.78 3.03 6.44
N GLY A 245 26.75 2.54 7.22
CA GLY A 245 26.68 2.58 8.68
C GLY A 245 26.39 3.99 9.21
N LEU A 246 27.00 5.01 8.58
CA LEU A 246 26.77 6.42 8.91
C LEU A 246 25.33 6.88 8.64
N SER A 247 24.72 6.48 7.52
CA SER A 247 23.32 6.81 7.20
C SER A 247 22.35 6.17 8.20
N LYS A 248 22.62 4.93 8.64
CA LYS A 248 21.82 4.27 9.68
C LYS A 248 21.96 4.96 11.04
N LEU A 249 23.19 5.33 11.42
CA LEU A 249 23.46 6.04 12.67
C LEU A 249 22.77 7.41 12.67
N TYR A 250 22.89 8.17 11.58
CA TYR A 250 22.19 9.44 11.42
C TYR A 250 20.68 9.30 11.56
N LEU A 251 20.06 8.36 10.82
CA LEU A 251 18.62 8.13 10.90
C LEU A 251 18.20 7.67 12.30
N LEU A 252 19.01 6.85 12.98
CA LEU A 252 18.75 6.47 14.37
C LEU A 252 18.77 7.71 15.28
N SER A 253 19.81 8.54 15.21
CA SER A 253 19.93 9.76 16.02
C SER A 253 18.79 10.74 15.74
N TYR A 254 18.47 11.01 14.48
CA TYR A 254 17.37 11.89 14.07
C TYR A 254 16.03 11.43 14.65
N ASN A 255 15.68 10.15 14.44
CA ASN A 255 14.40 9.62 14.92
C ASN A 255 14.34 9.58 16.45
N SER A 256 15.45 9.27 17.14
CA SER A 256 15.50 9.31 18.60
C SER A 256 15.33 10.74 19.14
N LEU A 257 16.00 11.73 18.55
CA LEU A 257 15.88 13.14 18.95
C LEU A 257 14.45 13.67 18.73
N GLN A 258 13.85 13.35 17.59
CA GLN A 258 12.44 13.69 17.33
C GLN A 258 11.51 13.02 18.36
N ALA A 259 11.66 11.71 18.61
CA ALA A 259 10.84 11.01 19.60
C ALA A 259 10.96 11.63 21.00
N ILE A 260 12.17 11.98 21.42
CA ILE A 260 12.42 12.64 22.71
C ILE A 260 11.78 14.03 22.73
N GLY A 261 11.95 14.84 21.70
CA GLY A 261 11.37 16.18 21.63
C GLY A 261 9.85 16.18 21.73
N TRP A 262 9.19 15.26 21.00
CA TRP A 262 7.74 15.11 21.08
C TRP A 262 7.28 14.54 22.44
N ALA A 263 8.06 13.67 23.07
CA ALA A 263 7.78 13.18 24.42
C ALA A 263 7.88 14.31 25.47
N VAL A 264 8.92 15.16 25.38
CA VAL A 264 9.07 16.35 26.23
C VAL A 264 7.91 17.32 26.03
N SER A 265 7.50 17.56 24.78
CA SER A 265 6.34 18.40 24.47
C SER A 265 5.06 17.83 25.09
N SER A 266 4.84 16.52 24.97
CA SER A 266 3.70 15.83 25.59
C SER A 266 3.71 15.97 27.12
N PHE A 267 4.88 15.83 27.73
CA PHE A 267 5.07 15.95 29.17
C PHE A 267 4.78 17.39 29.64
N GLN A 268 5.30 18.40 28.95
CA GLN A 268 5.02 19.81 29.26
C GLN A 268 3.53 20.14 29.22
N ILE A 269 2.81 19.67 28.19
CA ILE A 269 1.37 19.88 28.06
C ILE A 269 0.61 19.21 29.22
N LEU A 270 0.99 17.97 29.55
CA LEU A 270 0.33 17.22 30.63
C LEU A 270 0.62 17.84 32.00
N CYS A 271 1.86 18.25 32.28
CA CYS A 271 2.21 18.97 33.50
C CYS A 271 1.42 20.28 33.61
N ASN A 272 1.33 21.06 32.54
CA ASN A 272 0.53 22.29 32.55
C ASN A 272 -0.95 22.01 32.86
N LEU A 273 -1.53 20.96 32.25
CA LEU A 273 -2.90 20.54 32.54
C LEU A 273 -3.08 20.17 34.02
N LEU A 274 -2.15 19.40 34.58
CA LEU A 274 -2.21 18.97 35.99
C LEU A 274 -2.02 20.14 36.96
N SER A 275 -1.13 21.09 36.65
CA SER A 275 -0.85 22.24 37.53
C SER A 275 -1.94 23.31 37.50
N THR A 276 -2.55 23.55 36.33
CA THR A 276 -3.53 24.64 36.15
C THR A 276 -4.98 24.17 36.13
N SER A 277 -5.21 22.85 36.01
CA SER A 277 -6.52 22.26 35.72
C SER A 277 -7.20 22.85 34.48
N SER A 278 -6.42 23.44 33.56
CA SER A 278 -6.90 24.12 32.37
C SER A 278 -6.14 23.69 31.13
N VAL A 279 -6.86 23.60 30.01
CA VAL A 279 -6.31 23.26 28.69
C VAL A 279 -5.78 24.46 27.92
N ALA A 280 -6.09 25.69 28.36
CA ALA A 280 -5.76 26.92 27.63
C ALA A 280 -4.25 27.24 27.60
N GLY A 281 -3.46 26.67 28.50
CA GLY A 281 -2.00 26.84 28.55
C GLY A 281 -1.19 25.87 27.67
N ALA A 282 -1.84 25.08 26.82
CA ALA A 282 -1.15 24.10 25.97
C ALA A 282 -0.15 24.74 24.99
N TYR A 283 -0.51 25.88 24.39
CA TYR A 283 0.40 26.58 23.49
C TYR A 283 1.55 27.26 24.24
N SER A 284 1.29 27.92 25.37
CA SER A 284 2.36 28.62 26.10
C SER A 284 3.38 27.65 26.70
N SER A 285 2.94 26.45 27.08
CA SER A 285 3.80 25.41 27.65
C SER A 285 4.72 24.75 26.62
N ALA A 286 4.19 24.31 25.47
CA ALA A 286 4.94 23.50 24.50
C ALA A 286 4.99 24.06 23.07
N GLY A 287 4.27 25.14 22.74
CA GLY A 287 4.08 25.61 21.38
C GLY A 287 5.38 25.99 20.65
N LYS A 288 6.34 26.60 21.34
CA LYS A 288 7.67 26.91 20.77
C LYS A 288 8.45 25.64 20.42
N LEU A 289 8.44 24.64 21.31
CA LEU A 289 9.13 23.38 21.10
C LEU A 289 8.48 22.58 19.96
N ILE A 290 7.15 22.49 19.94
CA ILE A 290 6.39 21.83 18.86
C ILE A 290 6.63 22.52 17.51
N SER A 291 6.69 23.85 17.48
CA SER A 291 7.03 24.62 16.27
C SER A 291 8.44 24.27 15.77
N PHE A 292 9.42 24.19 16.66
CA PHE A 292 10.77 23.78 16.31
C PHE A 292 10.82 22.35 15.75
N LEU A 293 10.16 21.38 16.40
CA LEU A 293 10.11 19.99 15.97
C LEU A 293 9.41 19.84 14.61
N GLN A 294 8.35 20.62 14.37
CA GLN A 294 7.64 20.69 13.10
C GLN A 294 8.53 21.26 11.99
N CYS A 295 9.32 22.30 12.26
CA CYS A 295 10.32 22.80 11.32
C CYS A 295 11.39 21.73 11.01
N ALA A 296 11.91 21.06 12.05
CA ALA A 296 12.90 19.99 11.89
C ALA A 296 12.36 18.76 11.14
N ALA A 297 11.04 18.55 11.13
CA ALA A 297 10.39 17.50 10.34
C ALA A 297 10.50 17.73 8.82
N PHE A 298 10.83 18.95 8.36
CA PHE A 298 11.14 19.20 6.95
C PHE A 298 12.33 18.36 6.45
N LEU A 299 13.22 17.94 7.35
CA LEU A 299 14.30 17.01 7.02
C LEU A 299 13.78 15.68 6.45
N GLU A 300 12.56 15.24 6.78
CA GLU A 300 11.96 14.04 6.18
C GLU A 300 11.70 14.21 4.68
N VAL A 301 11.32 15.42 4.26
CA VAL A 301 11.16 15.78 2.84
C VAL A 301 12.51 15.68 2.14
N ILE A 302 13.56 16.22 2.77
CA ILE A 302 14.93 16.18 2.25
C ILE A 302 15.43 14.74 2.16
N HIS A 303 15.21 13.92 3.20
CA HIS A 303 15.59 12.49 3.20
C HIS A 303 14.94 11.74 2.03
N GLY A 304 13.66 12.02 1.76
CA GLY A 304 12.96 11.47 0.60
C GLY A 304 13.52 12.00 -0.74
N ALA A 305 13.81 13.29 -0.83
CA ALA A 305 14.28 13.95 -2.06
C ALA A 305 15.67 13.46 -2.49
N ILE A 306 16.59 13.27 -1.53
CA ILE A 306 17.94 12.77 -1.80
C ILE A 306 18.00 11.24 -1.91
N GLY A 307 16.86 10.54 -1.71
CA GLY A 307 16.78 9.08 -1.76
C GLY A 307 17.42 8.37 -0.57
N LEU A 308 17.59 9.05 0.57
CA LEU A 308 18.03 8.45 1.83
C LEU A 308 16.98 7.48 2.38
N VAL A 309 15.70 7.76 2.11
CA VAL A 309 14.54 6.91 2.45
C VAL A 309 13.75 6.61 1.17
N PRO A 310 13.25 5.37 0.97
CA PRO A 310 12.63 4.96 -0.29
C PRO A 310 11.27 5.61 -0.60
N SER A 311 10.65 6.32 0.35
CA SER A 311 9.27 6.82 0.24
C SER A 311 9.07 8.06 -0.65
N GLY A 312 10.13 8.58 -1.28
CA GLY A 312 10.10 9.83 -2.03
C GLY A 312 9.81 11.08 -1.17
N ALA A 313 9.73 12.25 -1.80
CA ALA A 313 9.61 13.55 -1.12
C ALA A 313 8.17 14.10 -1.05
N LEU A 314 7.30 13.74 -2.00
CA LEU A 314 5.99 14.38 -2.17
C LEU A 314 5.05 14.15 -0.98
N LEU A 315 4.94 12.90 -0.50
CA LEU A 315 4.06 12.56 0.61
C LEU A 315 4.52 13.21 1.93
N PRO A 316 5.81 13.14 2.32
CA PRO A 316 6.31 13.92 3.45
C PRO A 316 6.07 15.43 3.29
N LEU A 317 6.24 15.98 2.07
CA LEU A 317 6.02 17.41 1.83
C LEU A 317 4.57 17.81 2.06
N MET A 318 3.61 17.05 1.56
CA MET A 318 2.19 17.35 1.76
C MET A 318 1.80 17.25 3.24
N GLN A 319 2.28 16.20 3.93
CA GLN A 319 2.02 16.01 5.36
C GLN A 319 2.65 17.12 6.21
N TRP A 320 3.88 17.50 5.90
CA TRP A 320 4.56 18.61 6.56
C TRP A 320 3.86 19.93 6.26
N GLY A 321 3.55 20.22 4.99
CA GLY A 321 2.93 21.46 4.55
C GLY A 321 1.58 21.74 5.23
N GLY A 322 0.70 20.73 5.32
CA GLY A 322 -0.58 20.89 6.01
C GLY A 322 -0.43 21.24 7.50
N ARG A 323 0.46 20.53 8.21
CA ARG A 323 0.72 20.76 9.65
C ARG A 323 1.44 22.09 9.90
N THR A 324 2.36 22.45 9.02
CA THR A 324 3.10 23.73 9.09
C THR A 324 2.16 24.91 8.81
N HIS A 325 1.24 24.79 7.85
CA HIS A 325 0.20 25.80 7.62
C HIS A 325 -0.67 25.98 8.87
N PHE A 326 -1.20 24.89 9.43
CA PHE A 326 -1.98 24.94 10.66
C PHE A 326 -1.21 25.61 11.82
N LEU A 327 0.01 25.14 12.11
CA LEU A 327 0.75 25.57 13.29
C LEU A 327 1.38 26.95 13.11
N LEU A 328 2.19 27.12 12.06
CA LEU A 328 3.01 28.33 11.88
C LEU A 328 2.22 29.45 11.21
N ALA A 329 1.31 29.15 10.27
CA ALA A 329 0.58 30.21 9.59
C ALA A 329 -0.67 30.68 10.36
N ILE A 330 -1.29 29.80 11.16
CA ILE A 330 -2.52 30.12 11.89
C ILE A 330 -2.26 30.24 13.39
N VAL A 331 -1.97 29.13 14.08
CA VAL A 331 -1.89 29.11 15.55
C VAL A 331 -0.81 30.05 16.09
N SER A 332 0.37 30.10 15.46
CA SER A 332 1.46 30.96 15.91
C SER A 332 1.26 32.46 15.67
N LYS A 333 0.31 32.82 14.79
CA LYS A 333 0.04 34.22 14.41
C LYS A 333 -1.18 34.82 15.10
N LEU A 334 -2.04 33.98 15.66
CA LEU A 334 -3.29 34.38 16.25
C LEU A 334 -3.29 34.00 17.73
N ASP A 335 -2.95 34.94 18.60
CA ASP A 335 -2.93 34.69 20.05
C ASP A 335 -4.31 34.31 20.59
N GLU A 336 -5.39 34.76 19.94
CA GLU A 336 -6.76 34.42 20.31
C GLU A 336 -7.06 32.93 20.17
N VAL A 337 -6.49 32.25 19.16
CA VAL A 337 -6.77 30.81 18.95
C VAL A 337 -5.87 29.92 19.81
N GLN A 338 -4.74 30.44 20.32
CA GLN A 338 -3.78 29.68 21.13
C GLN A 338 -4.38 29.16 22.44
N GLN A 339 -5.38 29.86 22.99
CA GLN A 339 -6.05 29.52 24.25
C GLN A 339 -7.20 28.51 24.07
N LEU A 340 -7.54 28.15 22.83
CA LEU A 340 -8.67 27.26 22.56
C LEU A 340 -8.35 25.82 22.98
N PRO A 341 -9.34 25.07 23.53
CA PRO A 341 -9.19 23.64 23.85
C PRO A 341 -8.71 22.79 22.67
N SER A 342 -9.05 23.18 21.44
CA SER A 342 -8.62 22.52 20.22
C SER A 342 -7.11 22.49 20.03
N VAL A 343 -6.37 23.48 20.55
CA VAL A 343 -4.90 23.49 20.49
C VAL A 343 -4.33 22.40 21.38
N PHE A 344 -4.87 22.27 22.60
CA PHE A 344 -4.54 21.15 23.49
C PHE A 344 -4.81 19.79 22.83
N ILE A 345 -6.01 19.61 22.27
CA ILE A 345 -6.41 18.35 21.61
C ILE A 345 -5.44 18.02 20.46
N THR A 346 -5.13 19.01 19.62
CA THR A 346 -4.23 18.81 18.48
C THR A 346 -2.82 18.47 18.94
N PHE A 347 -2.25 19.25 19.87
CA PHE A 347 -0.89 19.06 20.36
C PHE A 347 -0.73 17.73 21.08
N PHE A 348 -1.72 17.33 21.89
CA PHE A 348 -1.72 16.05 22.57
C PHE A 348 -1.79 14.88 21.57
N ALA A 349 -2.73 14.94 20.62
CA ALA A 349 -2.88 13.90 19.60
C ALA A 349 -1.64 13.78 18.70
N TRP A 350 -1.05 14.91 18.30
CA TRP A 350 0.20 14.96 17.54
C TRP A 350 1.36 14.39 18.35
N SER A 351 1.61 14.87 19.57
CA SER A 351 2.73 14.39 20.38
C SER A 351 2.70 12.88 20.59
N ILE A 352 1.54 12.29 20.93
CA ILE A 352 1.44 10.84 21.09
C ILE A 352 1.71 10.12 19.76
N SER A 353 1.11 10.60 18.66
CA SER A 353 1.31 10.00 17.34
C SER A 353 2.78 10.04 16.90
N GLU A 354 3.45 11.16 17.13
CA GLU A 354 4.83 11.39 16.76
C GLU A 354 5.81 10.59 17.61
N VAL A 355 5.60 10.50 18.93
CA VAL A 355 6.39 9.64 19.82
C VAL A 355 6.34 8.19 19.32
N ILE A 356 5.15 7.68 19.00
CA ILE A 356 4.98 6.31 18.48
C ILE A 356 5.69 6.16 17.13
N ARG A 357 5.52 7.12 16.22
CA ARG A 357 6.05 7.09 14.85
C ARG A 357 7.58 7.09 14.83
N TYR A 358 8.19 8.06 15.50
CA TYR A 358 9.64 8.21 15.53
C TYR A 358 10.32 7.11 16.34
N SER A 359 9.72 6.66 17.45
CA SER A 359 10.22 5.49 18.18
C SER A 359 10.24 4.25 17.28
N HIS A 360 9.17 4.00 16.52
CA HIS A 360 9.16 2.91 15.56
C HIS A 360 10.29 3.04 14.52
N TYR A 361 10.51 4.24 13.97
CA TYR A 361 11.58 4.46 13.00
C TYR A 361 12.97 4.23 13.60
N ALA A 362 13.24 4.76 14.79
CA ALA A 362 14.49 4.53 15.51
C ALA A 362 14.76 3.04 15.73
N PHE A 363 13.80 2.30 16.28
CA PHE A 363 13.97 0.85 16.49
C PHE A 363 14.07 0.05 15.18
N SER A 364 13.47 0.54 14.09
CA SER A 364 13.61 -0.09 12.76
C SER A 364 15.04 0.04 12.22
N CYS A 365 15.77 1.11 12.54
CA CYS A 365 17.18 1.27 12.18
C CYS A 365 18.08 0.24 12.90
N ILE A 366 17.73 -0.14 14.13
CA ILE A 366 18.44 -1.13 14.96
C ILE A 366 18.12 -2.58 14.51
N GLY A 367 17.02 -2.79 13.78
CA GLY A 367 16.57 -4.10 13.30
C GLY A 367 15.70 -4.87 14.29
N ASN A 368 15.61 -4.41 15.55
CA ASN A 368 14.83 -5.02 16.62
C ASN A 368 13.70 -4.08 17.09
N CYS A 369 12.63 -3.98 16.29
CA CYS A 369 11.44 -3.20 16.68
C CYS A 369 10.46 -4.05 17.50
N PRO A 370 10.18 -3.67 18.77
CA PRO A 370 9.18 -4.35 19.58
C PRO A 370 7.83 -4.43 18.88
N TYR A 371 7.16 -5.58 19.01
CA TYR A 371 5.88 -5.80 18.35
C TYR A 371 4.80 -4.82 18.82
N TRP A 372 4.79 -4.45 20.10
CA TRP A 372 3.82 -3.50 20.66
C TRP A 372 3.97 -2.10 20.04
N ILE A 373 5.19 -1.61 19.78
CA ILE A 373 5.42 -0.34 19.07
C ILE A 373 4.92 -0.45 17.62
N THR A 374 5.19 -1.57 16.97
CA THR A 374 4.64 -1.85 15.63
C THR A 374 3.12 -1.84 15.64
N TYR A 375 2.50 -2.50 16.61
CA TYR A 375 1.05 -2.55 16.77
C TYR A 375 0.45 -1.16 16.98
N LEU A 376 1.03 -0.37 17.90
CA LEU A 376 0.61 1.00 18.17
C LEU A 376 0.74 1.89 16.94
N ARG A 377 1.86 1.83 16.20
CA ARG A 377 2.05 2.61 14.96
C ARG A 377 0.91 2.40 13.96
N TYR A 378 0.43 1.17 13.83
CA TYR A 378 -0.63 0.82 12.88
C TYR A 378 -2.03 0.77 13.51
N THR A 379 -2.23 1.23 14.75
CA THR A 379 -3.54 1.15 15.42
C THR A 379 -3.91 2.45 16.14
N ALA A 380 -2.96 3.17 16.73
CA ALA A 380 -3.22 4.40 17.49
C ALA A 380 -3.90 5.50 16.65
N PHE A 381 -3.62 5.53 15.33
CA PHE A 381 -4.26 6.49 14.42
C PHE A 381 -5.79 6.36 14.39
N ILE A 382 -6.37 5.20 14.74
CA ILE A 382 -7.83 5.00 14.72
C ILE A 382 -8.52 6.03 15.59
N VAL A 383 -7.93 6.34 16.75
CA VAL A 383 -8.44 7.34 17.71
C VAL A 383 -7.75 8.68 17.51
N LEU A 384 -6.42 8.70 17.45
CA LEU A 384 -5.65 9.95 17.48
C LEU A 384 -5.83 10.80 16.21
N TYR A 385 -6.04 10.17 15.06
CA TYR A 385 -6.15 10.87 13.79
C TYR A 385 -7.45 11.67 13.66
N PRO A 386 -8.66 11.11 13.87
CA PRO A 386 -9.89 11.89 13.88
C PRO A 386 -9.93 12.90 15.04
N LEU A 387 -9.37 12.54 16.20
CA LEU A 387 -9.29 13.44 17.35
C LEU A 387 -8.44 14.69 17.06
N GLY A 388 -7.28 14.53 16.42
CA GLY A 388 -6.41 15.67 16.08
C GLY A 388 -6.99 16.56 14.98
N VAL A 389 -7.66 15.97 13.98
CA VAL A 389 -8.07 16.73 12.79
C VAL A 389 -9.44 17.39 12.94
N GLY A 390 -10.45 16.67 13.45
CA GLY A 390 -11.81 17.19 13.55
C GLY A 390 -11.95 18.31 14.60
N PRO A 391 -11.97 17.97 15.90
CA PRO A 391 -12.10 18.95 16.98
C PRO A 391 -10.81 19.77 17.23
N GLY A 392 -9.69 19.40 16.59
CA GLY A 392 -8.44 20.14 16.62
C GLY A 392 -8.29 21.08 15.43
N GLU A 393 -7.64 20.59 14.37
CA GLU A 393 -7.20 21.41 13.23
C GLU A 393 -8.34 22.12 12.49
N ILE A 394 -9.37 21.39 12.06
CA ILE A 394 -10.51 21.94 11.32
C ILE A 394 -11.25 22.98 12.16
N TRP A 395 -11.49 22.67 13.44
CA TRP A 395 -12.20 23.57 14.35
C TRP A 395 -11.42 24.87 14.59
N ILE A 396 -10.10 24.81 14.74
CA ILE A 396 -9.26 26.01 14.86
C ILE A 396 -9.30 26.82 13.57
N MET A 397 -9.15 26.19 12.40
CA MET A 397 -9.22 26.91 11.13
C MET A 397 -10.56 27.62 10.96
N TYR A 398 -11.66 26.96 11.36
CA TYR A 398 -12.99 27.56 11.37
C TYR A 398 -13.09 28.75 12.33
N GLN A 399 -12.59 28.64 13.57
CA GLN A 399 -12.60 29.75 14.52
C GLN A 399 -11.63 30.88 14.14
N ALA A 400 -10.56 30.58 13.39
CA ALA A 400 -9.61 31.57 12.91
C ALA A 400 -10.20 32.45 11.78
N LEU A 401 -11.15 31.97 10.98
CA LEU A 401 -11.74 32.69 9.85
C LEU A 401 -12.16 34.15 10.15
N PRO A 402 -13.00 34.43 11.16
CA PRO A 402 -13.41 35.80 11.46
C PRO A 402 -12.24 36.69 11.89
N ILE A 403 -11.26 36.13 12.59
CA ILE A 403 -10.08 36.85 13.08
C ILE A 403 -9.15 37.18 11.90
N VAL A 404 -8.91 36.21 11.01
CA VAL A 404 -8.12 36.37 9.78
C VAL A 404 -8.71 37.47 8.91
N LYS A 405 -10.04 37.49 8.73
CA LYS A 405 -10.74 38.54 7.99
C LYS A 405 -10.57 39.92 8.64
N LYS A 406 -10.77 40.00 9.96
CA LYS A 406 -10.65 41.26 10.71
C LYS A 406 -9.23 41.82 10.70
N LYS A 407 -8.21 40.96 10.84
CA LYS A 407 -6.80 41.35 10.88
C LYS A 407 -6.18 41.53 9.48
N ASN A 408 -6.90 41.20 8.41
CA ASN A 408 -6.37 41.15 7.04
C ASN A 408 -5.01 40.40 6.97
N LEU A 409 -4.96 39.24 7.63
CA LEU A 409 -3.73 38.46 7.79
C LEU A 409 -3.18 38.06 6.42
N TYR A 410 -1.87 38.25 6.22
CA TYR A 410 -1.15 37.97 4.96
C TYR A 410 -1.62 38.76 3.73
N SER A 411 -2.29 39.91 3.91
CA SER A 411 -2.72 40.77 2.80
C SER A 411 -1.59 41.15 1.83
N GLU A 412 -0.39 41.48 2.33
CA GLU A 412 0.77 41.78 1.48
C GLU A 412 1.22 40.57 0.65
N THR A 413 1.31 39.39 1.27
CA THR A 413 1.73 38.15 0.59
C THR A 413 0.73 37.70 -0.48
N PHE A 414 -0.56 37.94 -0.26
CA PHE A 414 -1.65 37.59 -1.18
C PHE A 414 -2.02 38.72 -2.15
N SER A 415 -1.36 39.88 -2.09
CA SER A 415 -1.68 41.04 -2.93
C SER A 415 -1.58 40.78 -4.43
N GLY A 416 -0.71 39.85 -4.84
CA GLY A 416 -0.54 39.44 -6.24
C GLY A 416 -1.46 38.30 -6.70
N LEU A 417 -2.34 37.79 -5.83
CA LEU A 417 -3.26 36.69 -6.14
C LEU A 417 -4.70 37.20 -6.31
N PRO A 418 -5.55 36.51 -7.09
CA PRO A 418 -6.94 36.91 -7.30
C PRO A 418 -7.86 36.62 -6.10
N PHE A 419 -7.31 36.14 -4.98
CA PHE A 419 -8.06 35.77 -3.78
C PHE A 419 -7.27 36.12 -2.52
N SER A 420 -7.98 36.37 -1.42
CA SER A 420 -7.36 36.67 -0.13
C SER A 420 -6.97 35.39 0.62
N TYR A 421 -6.11 35.52 1.65
CA TYR A 421 -5.84 34.39 2.56
C TYR A 421 -7.11 33.88 3.26
N TYR A 422 -8.08 34.75 3.52
CA TYR A 422 -9.39 34.37 4.05
C TYR A 422 -10.16 33.46 3.08
N ASP A 423 -10.15 33.75 1.79
CA ASP A 423 -10.81 32.92 0.77
C ASP A 423 -10.07 31.59 0.59
N PHE A 424 -8.74 31.62 0.58
CA PHE A 424 -7.91 30.41 0.60
C PHE A 424 -8.27 29.50 1.79
N LEU A 425 -8.37 30.06 3.00
CA LEU A 425 -8.68 29.27 4.20
C LEU A 425 -10.08 28.65 4.15
N LYS A 426 -11.07 29.33 3.54
CA LYS A 426 -12.40 28.73 3.28
C LYS A 426 -12.31 27.52 2.36
N VAL A 427 -11.57 27.65 1.25
CA VAL A 427 -11.39 26.55 0.30
C VAL A 427 -10.71 25.36 0.98
N VAL A 428 -9.68 25.63 1.79
CA VAL A 428 -9.02 24.60 2.61
C VAL A 428 -10.03 23.93 3.54
N LEU A 429 -10.87 24.68 4.26
CA LEU A 429 -11.89 24.11 5.15
C LEU A 429 -12.92 23.21 4.44
N ILE A 430 -13.25 23.51 3.18
CA ILE A 430 -14.16 22.69 2.36
C ILE A 430 -13.46 21.41 1.89
N ILE A 431 -12.22 21.51 1.40
CA ILE A 431 -11.49 20.39 0.79
C ILE A 431 -10.89 19.45 1.84
N TYR A 432 -10.44 19.99 2.97
CA TYR A 432 -9.64 19.26 3.96
C TYR A 432 -10.34 18.02 4.55
N PRO A 433 -11.65 18.04 4.89
CA PRO A 433 -12.36 16.84 5.34
C PRO A 433 -12.31 15.67 4.36
N PHE A 434 -12.38 15.94 3.05
CA PHE A 434 -12.34 14.91 2.02
C PHE A 434 -10.94 14.32 1.84
N LEU A 435 -9.92 15.19 1.80
CA LEU A 435 -8.52 14.77 1.76
C LEU A 435 -8.18 13.92 2.99
N TRP A 436 -8.61 14.36 4.17
CA TRP A 436 -8.42 13.65 5.41
C TRP A 436 -9.07 12.27 5.41
N LEU A 437 -10.34 12.15 5.00
CA LEU A 437 -11.04 10.87 4.95
C LEU A 437 -10.32 9.88 4.02
N LYS A 438 -9.84 10.36 2.87
CA LYS A 438 -9.04 9.56 1.94
C LYS A 438 -7.76 9.03 2.59
N LEU A 439 -7.01 9.88 3.30
CA LEU A 439 -5.80 9.46 4.05
C LEU A 439 -6.14 8.51 5.19
N TYR A 440 -7.24 8.73 5.92
CA TYR A 440 -7.67 7.88 7.03
C TYR A 440 -7.99 6.45 6.55
N LEU A 441 -8.74 6.31 5.45
CA LEU A 441 -9.02 5.02 4.82
C LEU A 441 -7.74 4.33 4.31
N HIS A 442 -6.77 5.11 3.82
CA HIS A 442 -5.46 4.59 3.43
C HIS A 442 -4.72 3.97 4.63
N LEU A 443 -4.75 4.58 5.81
CA LEU A 443 -4.11 4.06 7.02
C LEU A 443 -4.72 2.69 7.44
N PHE A 444 -6.02 2.48 7.25
CA PHE A 444 -6.64 1.16 7.46
C PHE A 444 -6.12 0.10 6.49
N ARG A 445 -5.90 0.46 5.21
CA ARG A 445 -5.26 -0.45 4.24
C ARG A 445 -3.84 -0.80 4.65
N GLN A 446 -3.07 0.19 5.14
CA GLN A 446 -1.72 -0.05 5.67
C GLN A 446 -1.73 -1.01 6.87
N ARG A 447 -2.64 -0.78 7.84
CA ARG A 447 -2.85 -1.65 8.99
C ARG A 447 -3.15 -3.09 8.56
N ARG A 448 -4.09 -3.27 7.63
CA ARG A 448 -4.45 -4.59 7.08
C ARG A 448 -3.23 -5.29 6.48
N SER A 449 -2.44 -4.57 5.68
CA SER A 449 -1.26 -5.15 5.04
C SER A 449 -0.11 -5.47 6.01
N LYS A 450 0.07 -4.70 7.10
CA LYS A 450 1.24 -4.84 7.99
C LYS A 450 1.00 -5.78 9.18
N LEU A 451 -0.20 -5.74 9.78
CA LEU A 451 -0.51 -6.55 10.96
C LEU A 451 -1.08 -7.94 10.59
N PHE A 452 -1.96 -8.03 9.59
CA PHE A 452 -2.64 -9.29 9.28
C PHE A 452 -1.83 -10.25 8.39
N LYS A 453 -1.07 -9.74 7.41
CA LYS A 453 -0.15 -10.59 6.61
C LYS A 453 0.94 -11.29 7.44
N ARG A 454 1.20 -10.83 8.68
CA ARG A 454 2.15 -11.44 9.61
C ARG A 454 1.53 -12.58 10.43
N GLN A 455 0.22 -12.58 10.65
CA GLN A 455 -0.47 -13.65 11.38
C GLN A 455 -0.65 -14.90 10.49
N ASP A 456 -0.98 -14.73 9.21
CA ASP A 456 -1.07 -15.85 8.26
C ASP A 456 0.29 -16.54 8.02
N LYS A 457 1.40 -15.83 8.28
CA LYS A 457 2.78 -16.35 8.19
C LYS A 457 3.31 -16.98 9.48
N LYS A 458 2.59 -16.82 10.59
CA LYS A 458 2.88 -17.45 11.88
C LYS A 458 1.94 -18.62 12.18
N ARG A 459 0.76 -18.65 11.56
CA ARG A 459 -0.23 -19.73 11.62
C ARG A 459 -0.08 -20.79 10.51
N ALA A 460 0.78 -20.52 9.51
CA ALA A 460 1.24 -21.47 8.50
C ALA A 460 2.76 -21.62 8.63
#